data_AF-A0A7M2C0U1-F1
#
_entry.id   AF-A0A7M2C0U1-F1
#
_cell.length_a   1.000
_cell.length_b   1.000
_cell.length_c   1.000
_cell.angle_alpha   90.00
_cell.angle_beta   90.00
_cell.angle_gamma   90.00
#
_symmetry.space_group_name_H-M   'P 1'
#
loop_
_entity.id
_entity.type
_entity.pdbx_description
1 polymer ?
#
loop_
_entity_poly.entity_id
_entity_poly.type
_entity_poly.pdbx_seq_one_letter_code
_entity_poly.pdbx_strand_id
1 'polypeptide(L)'
;MTTDSLAQASSSKIEGFLSYAHESDSFLDLAEPLHRDLVRVIKLRSNRDIEIFRDRAAIKWGDRWKATIDNGLTNASVLFVIATTHYLASNNCRDEFLDFLNAARSSTMSGARRLILPIMPMAASTVFTVDSEDEIAKEIAEIQFELIEDAVVAGEGSPEWKRALIKLADRFIEVVALAESQAAAAAAQAEAEEEGKHARTAALAQGNEGAAEDEPEVADDRGFFEALEDLETDFEELTGLADKMSGLMTTVVLPMKTVDFESTSSAKQMNAKIAHLAKQMTPDSRALGETGRAIRDKTNTIDVGIRHLVRIAKSNQGTIADGVRGFLEGAQTSLAGTTEVLEQMDGLLTSMAPAEAASSLMRNALKPMRSGIVAFSDAVRVIHKWGPELLD
;
A
#
# COMPACT_ATOMS: atom_id res chain seq x y z
N MET A 1 3.60 43.61 15.77
CA MET A 1 3.11 42.32 15.26
C MET A 1 2.66 42.56 13.83
N THR A 2 3.57 42.31 12.90
CA THR A 2 3.41 42.60 11.47
C THR A 2 2.49 41.57 10.82
N THR A 3 1.62 42.05 9.95
CA THR A 3 0.61 41.32 9.16
C THR A 3 1.20 40.30 8.18
N ASP A 4 2.53 40.19 8.07
CA ASP A 4 3.24 39.22 7.22
C ASP A 4 3.25 37.79 7.76
N SER A 5 3.12 37.59 9.07
CA SER A 5 3.16 36.24 9.67
C SER A 5 1.92 35.38 9.34
N LEU A 6 0.80 35.99 8.94
CA LEU A 6 -0.43 35.27 8.57
C LEU A 6 -0.45 34.87 7.08
N ALA A 7 0.27 35.59 6.22
CA ALA A 7 0.36 35.27 4.79
C ALA A 7 1.41 34.20 4.50
N GLN A 8 2.50 34.15 5.27
CA GLN A 8 3.53 33.10 5.13
C GLN A 8 3.09 31.72 5.61
N ALA A 9 2.02 31.62 6.42
CA ALA A 9 1.46 30.34 6.83
C ALA A 9 0.61 29.65 5.74
N SER A 10 0.40 30.29 4.58
CA SER A 10 -0.55 29.82 3.55
C SER A 10 0.09 29.17 2.30
N SER A 11 1.38 28.84 2.29
CA SER A 11 2.04 28.33 1.07
C SER A 11 2.26 26.81 0.99
N SER A 12 1.93 26.02 2.02
CA SER A 12 1.97 24.56 1.90
C SER A 12 0.64 24.05 1.34
N LYS A 13 0.65 23.67 0.07
CA LYS A 13 -0.52 23.12 -0.61
C LYS A 13 -0.70 21.69 -0.12
N ILE A 14 -1.81 21.41 0.58
CA ILE A 14 -2.10 20.03 0.97
C ILE A 14 -2.83 19.35 -0.18
N GLU A 15 -2.33 18.19 -0.58
CA GLU A 15 -2.97 17.36 -1.59
C GLU A 15 -3.58 16.12 -0.92
N GLY A 16 -4.72 15.68 -1.44
CA GLY A 16 -5.37 14.46 -1.01
C GLY A 16 -5.81 13.64 -2.20
N PHE A 17 -5.99 12.35 -2.01
CA PHE A 17 -6.57 11.48 -3.03
C PHE A 17 -7.69 10.65 -2.40
N LEU A 18 -8.87 10.70 -3.01
CA LEU A 18 -10.02 9.90 -2.61
C LEU A 18 -10.09 8.65 -3.48
N SER A 19 -9.65 7.53 -2.91
CA SER A 19 -9.72 6.20 -3.52
C SER A 19 -11.01 5.51 -3.10
N TYR A 20 -11.76 4.99 -4.08
CA TYR A 20 -13.04 4.32 -3.86
C TYR A 20 -13.38 3.37 -5.02
N ALA A 21 -14.20 2.36 -4.73
CA ALA A 21 -14.73 1.48 -5.76
C ALA A 21 -15.99 2.06 -6.40
N HIS A 22 -15.97 2.23 -7.72
CA HIS A 22 -17.12 2.69 -8.53
C HIS A 22 -18.39 1.87 -8.29
N GLU A 23 -18.25 0.56 -8.09
CA GLU A 23 -19.39 -0.32 -7.82
C GLU A 23 -20.09 0.03 -6.49
N SER A 24 -19.33 0.32 -5.43
CA SER A 24 -19.92 0.79 -4.16
C SER A 24 -20.55 2.16 -4.30
N ASP A 25 -19.87 3.07 -4.99
CA ASP A 25 -20.34 4.45 -5.15
C ASP A 25 -21.62 4.53 -5.99
N SER A 26 -21.81 3.62 -6.96
CA SER A 26 -23.05 3.52 -7.73
C SER A 26 -24.30 3.26 -6.87
N PHE A 27 -24.12 2.66 -5.69
CA PHE A 27 -25.18 2.42 -4.72
C PHE A 27 -25.22 3.48 -3.61
N LEU A 28 -24.04 3.90 -3.13
CA LEU A 28 -23.93 4.80 -1.97
C LEU A 28 -24.07 6.28 -2.32
N ASP A 29 -23.79 6.67 -3.58
CA ASP A 29 -23.71 8.06 -4.05
C ASP A 29 -22.90 8.95 -3.08
N LEU A 30 -21.70 8.49 -2.73
CA LEU A 30 -20.96 8.99 -1.57
C LEU A 30 -19.74 9.83 -1.95
N ALA A 31 -18.99 9.42 -2.97
CA ALA A 31 -17.67 9.97 -3.25
C ALA A 31 -17.70 11.46 -3.62
N GLU A 32 -18.67 11.90 -4.44
CA GLU A 32 -18.82 13.32 -4.80
C GLU A 32 -19.28 14.18 -3.62
N PRO A 33 -20.41 13.86 -2.93
CA PRO A 33 -20.81 14.63 -1.76
C PRO A 33 -19.74 14.70 -0.67
N LEU A 34 -19.09 13.56 -0.37
CA LEU A 34 -18.04 13.48 0.63
C LEU A 34 -16.86 14.38 0.25
N HIS A 35 -16.37 14.26 -0.98
CA HIS A 35 -15.29 15.09 -1.50
C HIS A 35 -15.60 16.59 -1.37
N ARG A 36 -16.72 17.02 -1.95
CA ARG A 36 -17.11 18.43 -2.02
C ARG A 36 -17.27 19.05 -0.64
N ASP A 37 -17.95 18.34 0.26
CA ASP A 37 -18.25 18.89 1.58
C ASP A 37 -17.06 18.79 2.53
N LEU A 38 -16.23 17.74 2.43
CA LEU A 38 -15.03 17.59 3.25
C LEU A 38 -14.00 18.69 2.94
N VAL A 39 -13.76 19.00 1.66
CA VAL A 39 -12.89 20.12 1.25
C VAL A 39 -13.37 21.42 1.88
N ARG A 40 -14.68 21.69 1.85
CA ARG A 40 -15.26 22.89 2.46
C ARG A 40 -15.06 22.93 3.98
N VAL A 41 -15.29 21.81 4.66
CA VAL A 41 -15.15 21.73 6.12
C VAL A 41 -13.67 21.89 6.53
N ILE A 42 -12.73 21.27 5.82
CA ILE A 42 -11.29 21.43 6.05
C ILE A 42 -10.89 22.90 5.88
N LYS A 43 -11.32 23.56 4.80
CA LYS A 43 -11.05 24.98 4.56
C LYS A 43 -11.63 25.85 5.66
N LEU A 44 -12.86 25.57 6.10
CA LEU A 44 -13.51 26.30 7.18
C LEU A 44 -12.77 26.16 8.52
N ARG A 45 -12.24 24.97 8.81
CA ARG A 45 -11.57 24.67 10.10
C ARG A 45 -10.13 25.11 10.17
N SER A 46 -9.38 25.00 9.08
CA SER A 46 -7.93 25.23 9.07
C SER A 46 -7.52 26.50 8.31
N ASN A 47 -8.42 27.10 7.53
CA ASN A 47 -8.14 28.16 6.56
C ASN A 47 -7.12 27.76 5.47
N ARG A 48 -6.75 26.47 5.37
CA ARG A 48 -5.81 25.95 4.37
C ARG A 48 -6.53 25.56 3.09
N ASP A 49 -5.93 25.86 1.96
CA ASP A 49 -6.40 25.33 0.68
C ASP A 49 -5.93 23.88 0.54
N ILE A 50 -6.90 23.02 0.23
CA ILE A 50 -6.69 21.60 0.00
C ILE A 50 -7.21 21.24 -1.39
N GLU A 51 -6.43 20.48 -2.13
CA GLU A 51 -6.87 19.85 -3.37
C GLU A 51 -6.99 18.34 -3.16
N ILE A 52 -8.22 17.84 -3.09
CA ILE A 52 -8.46 16.40 -3.07
C ILE A 52 -8.78 15.95 -4.50
N PHE A 53 -7.95 15.08 -5.05
CA PHE A 53 -8.21 14.46 -6.34
C PHE A 53 -9.16 13.27 -6.14
N ARG A 54 -10.17 13.18 -7.00
CA ARG A 54 -11.04 12.02 -7.11
C ARG A 54 -10.80 11.35 -8.46
N ASP A 55 -10.85 10.02 -8.48
CA ASP A 55 -11.04 9.17 -9.68
C ASP A 55 -10.32 9.62 -10.95
N ARG A 56 -9.25 8.93 -11.34
CA ARG A 56 -8.78 9.01 -12.72
C ARG A 56 -8.23 7.68 -13.21
N ALA A 57 -8.96 7.08 -14.13
CA ALA A 57 -8.44 6.14 -15.12
C ALA A 57 -7.29 6.69 -16.02
N ALA A 58 -6.67 7.85 -15.69
CA ALA A 58 -5.76 8.57 -16.59
C ALA A 58 -4.67 9.44 -15.93
N ILE A 59 -4.56 9.57 -14.59
CA ILE A 59 -3.37 10.17 -13.98
C ILE A 59 -2.55 9.06 -13.32
N LYS A 60 -1.26 8.97 -13.67
CA LYS A 60 -0.22 8.26 -12.91
C LYS A 60 -0.04 8.93 -11.54
N TRP A 61 -1.01 8.77 -10.64
CA TRP A 61 -0.99 9.44 -9.33
C TRP A 61 0.11 8.86 -8.45
N GLY A 62 0.45 7.59 -8.66
CA GLY A 62 1.58 6.85 -8.10
C GLY A 62 2.88 7.65 -7.96
N ASP A 63 3.21 8.49 -8.93
CA ASP A 63 4.48 9.24 -8.94
C ASP A 63 4.40 10.53 -8.13
N ARG A 64 3.20 11.11 -7.99
CA ARG A 64 3.00 12.39 -7.32
C ARG A 64 3.09 12.28 -5.81
N TRP A 65 2.46 11.27 -5.20
CA TRP A 65 2.49 11.14 -3.75
C TRP A 65 3.84 10.55 -3.25
N LYS A 66 4.60 9.80 -4.07
CA LYS A 66 6.00 9.40 -3.79
C LYS A 66 6.90 10.61 -3.49
N ALA A 67 6.87 11.60 -4.38
CA ALA A 67 7.61 12.85 -4.19
C ALA A 67 7.06 13.69 -3.03
N THR A 68 5.83 13.42 -2.58
CA THR A 68 5.13 14.23 -1.58
C THR A 68 5.32 13.71 -0.16
N ILE A 69 5.35 12.39 0.04
CA ILE A 69 5.59 11.80 1.37
C ILE A 69 6.99 12.16 1.89
N ASP A 70 8.00 12.14 1.03
CA ASP A 70 9.38 12.45 1.45
C ASP A 70 9.63 13.96 1.60
N ASN A 71 8.84 14.84 0.96
CA ASN A 71 9.01 16.30 0.99
C ASN A 71 8.07 17.03 1.97
N GLY A 72 7.73 16.39 3.09
CA GLY A 72 6.67 16.79 4.04
C GLY A 72 6.66 18.23 4.59
N LEU A 73 7.62 19.09 4.24
CA LEU A 73 7.54 20.54 4.48
C LEU A 73 6.66 21.30 3.47
N THR A 74 6.57 20.87 2.21
CA THR A 74 5.96 21.70 1.15
C THR A 74 4.58 21.21 0.74
N ASN A 75 4.39 19.89 0.68
CA ASN A 75 3.14 19.26 0.28
C ASN A 75 3.03 17.96 1.08
N ALA A 76 1.97 17.75 1.86
CA ALA A 76 1.63 16.44 2.41
C ALA A 76 0.55 15.82 1.52
N SER A 77 0.68 14.53 1.19
CA SER A 77 -0.31 13.77 0.43
C SER A 77 -1.06 12.84 1.37
N VAL A 78 -2.39 12.98 1.45
CA VAL A 78 -3.25 12.12 2.25
C VAL A 78 -4.06 11.19 1.36
N LEU A 79 -4.10 9.90 1.68
CA LEU A 79 -4.96 8.93 1.01
C LEU A 79 -6.25 8.73 1.81
N PHE A 80 -7.38 9.19 1.27
CA PHE A 80 -8.70 8.85 1.79
C PHE A 80 -9.19 7.56 1.10
N VAL A 81 -9.60 6.58 1.90
CA VAL A 81 -10.04 5.27 1.38
C VAL A 81 -11.50 5.03 1.75
N ILE A 82 -12.40 4.93 0.77
CA ILE A 82 -13.76 4.45 1.04
C ILE A 82 -13.72 2.92 1.15
N ALA A 83 -13.56 2.44 2.38
CA ALA A 83 -13.28 1.05 2.72
C ALA A 83 -14.55 0.19 2.65
N THR A 84 -14.80 -0.41 1.48
CA THR A 84 -15.90 -1.37 1.25
C THR A 84 -15.37 -2.73 0.79
N THR A 85 -16.23 -3.75 0.76
CA THR A 85 -15.87 -5.05 0.18
C THR A 85 -15.57 -4.96 -1.31
N HIS A 86 -16.23 -4.07 -2.05
CA HIS A 86 -15.90 -3.84 -3.47
C HIS A 86 -14.56 -3.12 -3.63
N TYR A 87 -14.13 -2.31 -2.66
CA TYR A 87 -12.78 -1.75 -2.63
C TYR A 87 -11.72 -2.86 -2.65
N LEU A 88 -11.88 -3.87 -1.80
CA LEU A 88 -10.96 -5.02 -1.73
C LEU A 88 -11.00 -5.88 -3.01
N ALA A 89 -12.11 -5.89 -3.74
CA ALA A 89 -12.26 -6.61 -5.00
C ALA A 89 -11.74 -5.82 -6.23
N SER A 90 -11.53 -4.51 -6.10
CA SER A 90 -11.14 -3.63 -7.20
C SER A 90 -9.61 -3.59 -7.34
N ASN A 91 -9.08 -4.20 -8.39
CA ASN A 91 -7.64 -4.21 -8.68
C ASN A 91 -7.01 -2.81 -8.65
N ASN A 92 -7.65 -1.81 -9.28
CA ASN A 92 -7.14 -0.44 -9.29
C ASN A 92 -7.07 0.17 -7.87
N CYS A 93 -8.07 -0.10 -7.04
CA CYS A 93 -8.07 0.38 -5.65
C CYS A 93 -6.97 -0.31 -4.84
N ARG A 94 -6.73 -1.61 -5.07
CA ARG A 94 -5.64 -2.34 -4.44
C ARG A 94 -4.28 -1.78 -4.84
N ASP A 95 -4.10 -1.53 -6.13
CA ASP A 95 -2.88 -0.94 -6.70
C ASP A 95 -2.57 0.41 -6.06
N GLU A 96 -3.55 1.31 -5.97
CA GLU A 96 -3.42 2.63 -5.34
C GLU A 96 -3.07 2.53 -3.85
N PHE A 97 -3.73 1.63 -3.11
CA PHE A 97 -3.50 1.46 -1.68
C PHE A 97 -2.12 0.89 -1.38
N LEU A 98 -1.73 -0.19 -2.06
CA LEU A 98 -0.45 -0.85 -1.84
C LEU A 98 0.72 0.02 -2.29
N ASP A 99 0.55 0.73 -3.41
CA ASP A 99 1.48 1.78 -3.79
C ASP A 99 1.64 2.74 -2.63
N PHE A 100 0.52 3.34 -2.14
CA PHE A 100 0.51 4.32 -1.04
C PHE A 100 1.26 3.80 0.19
N LEU A 101 0.90 2.59 0.60
CA LEU A 101 1.44 1.96 1.78
C LEU A 101 2.95 1.72 1.66
N ASN A 102 3.44 1.26 0.51
CA ASN A 102 4.85 0.94 0.35
C ASN A 102 5.74 2.19 0.28
N ALA A 103 5.32 3.29 -0.36
CA ALA A 103 6.13 4.52 -0.22
C ALA A 103 6.05 5.09 1.20
N ALA A 104 4.90 5.02 1.88
CA ALA A 104 4.82 5.39 3.30
C ALA A 104 5.80 4.56 4.16
N ARG A 105 5.89 3.24 3.92
CA ARG A 105 6.86 2.34 4.59
C ARG A 105 8.32 2.69 4.24
N SER A 106 8.59 3.10 3.00
CA SER A 106 9.94 3.47 2.56
C SER A 106 10.38 4.86 3.00
N SER A 107 9.45 5.71 3.42
CA SER A 107 9.73 7.11 3.75
C SER A 107 10.54 7.25 5.03
N THR A 108 11.33 8.32 5.11
CA THR A 108 12.03 8.70 6.35
C THR A 108 11.06 9.30 7.38
N MET A 109 9.82 9.60 6.98
CA MET A 109 8.81 10.20 7.85
C MET A 109 8.18 9.15 8.78
N SER A 110 8.57 9.21 10.06
CA SER A 110 8.03 8.31 11.09
C SER A 110 6.50 8.39 11.18
N GLY A 111 5.80 7.29 10.90
CA GLY A 111 4.34 7.27 10.99
C GLY A 111 3.62 7.75 9.73
N ALA A 112 4.29 7.81 8.57
CA ALA A 112 3.66 8.08 7.27
C ALA A 112 2.43 7.19 6.96
N ARG A 113 2.36 5.98 7.53
CA ARG A 113 1.16 5.13 7.47
C ARG A 113 -0.12 5.83 7.96
N ARG A 114 -0.01 6.82 8.86
CA ARG A 114 -1.16 7.60 9.36
C ARG A 114 -1.77 8.53 8.31
N LEU A 115 -1.05 8.84 7.23
CA LEU A 115 -1.55 9.61 6.08
C LEU A 115 -2.59 8.82 5.26
N ILE A 116 -2.81 7.54 5.59
CA ILE A 116 -3.96 6.78 5.10
C ILE A 116 -5.12 7.02 6.06
N LEU A 117 -6.24 7.52 5.55
CA LEU A 117 -7.47 7.81 6.27
C LEU A 117 -8.60 6.92 5.74
N PRO A 118 -8.79 5.72 6.32
CA PRO A 118 -9.89 4.86 5.91
C PRO A 118 -11.22 5.36 6.46
N ILE A 119 -12.21 5.38 5.59
CA ILE A 119 -13.59 5.81 5.82
C ILE A 119 -14.47 4.59 5.52
N MET A 120 -15.11 4.05 6.53
CA MET A 120 -15.99 2.90 6.41
C MET A 120 -17.43 3.38 6.31
N PRO A 121 -18.07 3.28 5.12
CA PRO A 121 -19.44 3.77 4.96
C PRO A 121 -20.48 2.88 5.63
N MET A 122 -20.17 1.59 5.83
CA MET A 122 -21.07 0.59 6.42
C MET A 122 -20.23 -0.38 7.25
N ALA A 123 -20.72 -0.77 8.43
CA ALA A 123 -19.98 -1.70 9.28
C ALA A 123 -19.72 -3.04 8.59
N ALA A 124 -18.44 -3.39 8.43
CA ALA A 124 -17.99 -4.65 7.84
C ALA A 124 -16.98 -5.35 8.77
N SER A 125 -17.35 -5.48 10.05
CA SER A 125 -16.48 -5.95 11.14
C SER A 125 -15.97 -7.39 10.99
N THR A 126 -16.51 -8.17 10.06
CA THR A 126 -16.02 -9.52 9.75
C THR A 126 -14.98 -9.56 8.63
N VAL A 127 -14.78 -8.44 7.92
CA VAL A 127 -13.87 -8.32 6.78
C VAL A 127 -12.64 -7.51 7.18
N PHE A 128 -12.85 -6.30 7.68
CA PHE A 128 -11.77 -5.41 8.14
C PHE A 128 -11.41 -5.74 9.57
N THR A 129 -10.47 -6.67 9.73
CA THR A 129 -10.00 -7.16 11.03
C THR A 129 -8.48 -7.30 11.00
N VAL A 130 -7.83 -7.19 12.17
CA VAL A 130 -6.38 -7.39 12.29
C VAL A 130 -5.94 -8.83 11.95
N ASP A 131 -6.88 -9.79 12.05
CA ASP A 131 -6.69 -11.20 11.67
C ASP A 131 -7.09 -11.48 10.21
N SER A 132 -7.31 -10.44 9.40
CA SER A 132 -7.62 -10.60 7.99
C SER A 132 -6.44 -11.20 7.22
N GLU A 133 -6.75 -12.14 6.34
CA GLU A 133 -5.79 -12.73 5.41
C GLU A 133 -5.48 -11.79 4.22
N ASP A 134 -6.36 -10.82 3.96
CA ASP A 134 -6.17 -9.74 2.98
C ASP A 134 -5.36 -8.60 3.63
N GLU A 135 -4.23 -8.22 3.03
CA GLU A 135 -3.31 -7.19 3.55
C GLU A 135 -4.02 -5.85 3.71
N ILE A 136 -4.78 -5.42 2.70
CA ILE A 136 -5.41 -4.09 2.71
C ILE A 136 -6.45 -4.02 3.82
N ALA A 137 -7.24 -5.08 3.98
CA ALA A 137 -8.24 -5.13 5.04
C ALA A 137 -7.60 -5.15 6.45
N LYS A 138 -6.47 -5.85 6.60
CA LYS A 138 -5.67 -5.87 7.82
C LYS A 138 -5.08 -4.48 8.13
N GLU A 139 -4.45 -3.86 7.15
CA GLU A 139 -3.84 -2.53 7.25
C GLU A 139 -4.88 -1.45 7.61
N ILE A 140 -6.05 -1.47 6.96
CA ILE A 140 -7.16 -0.57 7.30
C ILE A 140 -7.63 -0.77 8.76
N ALA A 141 -7.67 -2.02 9.24
CA ALA A 141 -8.02 -2.31 10.62
C ALA A 141 -6.96 -1.82 11.62
N GLU A 142 -5.67 -1.95 11.29
CA GLU A 142 -4.55 -1.48 12.13
C GLU A 142 -4.44 0.06 12.20
N ILE A 143 -4.69 0.76 11.09
CA ILE A 143 -4.62 2.23 11.01
C ILE A 143 -5.80 2.90 11.75
N GLN A 144 -6.84 2.12 12.09
CA GLN A 144 -8.13 2.55 12.64
C GLN A 144 -8.95 3.37 11.62
N PHE A 145 -10.17 2.95 11.32
CA PHE A 145 -11.04 3.60 10.33
C PHE A 145 -12.12 4.46 10.98
N GLU A 146 -12.68 5.41 10.22
CA GLU A 146 -13.87 6.16 10.64
C GLU A 146 -15.15 5.52 10.08
N LEU A 147 -16.00 5.00 10.96
CA LEU A 147 -17.33 4.51 10.58
C LEU A 147 -18.30 5.69 10.43
N ILE A 148 -18.91 5.82 9.26
CA ILE A 148 -19.85 6.91 8.92
C ILE A 148 -21.25 6.41 8.55
N GLU A 149 -21.62 5.21 8.99
CA GLU A 149 -22.89 4.55 8.62
C GLU A 149 -24.12 5.42 8.92
N ASP A 150 -24.21 6.03 10.10
CA ASP A 150 -25.32 6.93 10.46
C ASP A 150 -25.43 8.12 9.48
N ALA A 151 -24.29 8.65 9.03
CA ALA A 151 -24.24 9.77 8.10
C ALA A 151 -24.69 9.35 6.69
N VAL A 152 -24.30 8.15 6.25
CA VAL A 152 -24.72 7.57 4.97
C VAL A 152 -26.23 7.31 4.98
N VAL A 153 -26.76 6.73 6.06
CA VAL A 153 -28.19 6.43 6.20
C VAL A 153 -29.03 7.69 6.29
N ALA A 154 -28.58 8.69 7.05
CA ALA A 154 -29.30 9.96 7.20
C ALA A 154 -29.24 10.85 5.93
N GLY A 155 -28.26 10.60 5.05
CA GLY A 155 -28.08 11.29 3.78
C GLY A 155 -27.40 12.65 3.88
N GLU A 156 -27.06 13.18 2.70
CA GLU A 156 -26.37 14.46 2.54
C GLU A 156 -27.12 15.62 3.22
N GLY A 157 -26.38 16.49 3.91
CA GLY A 157 -26.93 17.69 4.56
C GLY A 157 -27.55 17.46 5.94
N SER A 158 -27.71 16.21 6.36
CA SER A 158 -28.17 15.84 7.70
C SER A 158 -27.20 16.30 8.82
N PRO A 159 -27.68 16.40 10.07
CA PRO A 159 -26.81 16.63 11.22
C PRO A 159 -25.73 15.55 11.39
N GLU A 160 -26.04 14.30 11.09
CA GLU A 160 -25.14 13.14 11.12
C GLU A 160 -24.03 13.31 10.08
N TRP A 161 -24.38 13.67 8.86
CA TRP A 161 -23.43 13.98 7.78
C TRP A 161 -22.44 15.07 8.18
N LYS A 162 -22.95 16.19 8.70
CA LYS A 162 -22.10 17.30 9.16
C LYS A 162 -21.16 16.88 10.29
N ARG A 163 -21.65 16.08 11.25
CA ARG A 163 -20.83 15.53 12.34
C ARG A 163 -19.72 14.61 11.82
N ALA A 164 -20.03 13.72 10.88
CA ALA A 164 -19.04 12.84 10.25
C ALA A 164 -17.96 13.64 9.52
N LEU A 165 -18.35 14.63 8.71
CA LEU A 165 -17.41 15.51 8.00
C LEU A 165 -16.50 16.29 8.96
N ILE A 166 -17.06 16.81 10.05
CA ILE A 166 -16.29 17.51 11.08
C ILE A 166 -15.23 16.57 11.68
N LYS A 167 -15.62 15.35 12.03
CA LYS A 167 -14.72 14.34 12.59
C LYS A 167 -13.60 13.96 11.61
N LEU A 168 -13.94 13.74 10.34
CA LEU A 168 -12.99 13.43 9.28
C LEU A 168 -12.01 14.58 9.04
N ALA A 169 -12.52 15.82 9.02
CA ALA A 169 -11.68 17.00 8.87
C ALA A 169 -10.73 17.19 10.06
N ASP A 170 -11.18 16.92 11.28
CA ASP A 170 -10.33 16.98 12.48
C ASP A 170 -9.19 15.97 12.41
N ARG A 171 -9.51 14.72 12.07
CA ARG A 171 -8.51 13.67 11.89
C ARG A 171 -7.51 14.02 10.78
N PHE A 172 -7.99 14.56 9.66
CA PHE A 172 -7.13 15.02 8.57
C PHE A 172 -6.16 16.11 9.03
N ILE A 173 -6.67 17.15 9.69
CA ILE A 173 -5.85 18.29 10.16
C ILE A 173 -4.79 17.80 11.15
N GLU A 174 -5.16 16.91 12.08
CA GLU A 174 -4.26 16.31 13.06
C GLU A 174 -3.13 15.53 12.38
N VAL A 175 -3.48 14.64 11.45
CA VAL A 175 -2.51 13.79 10.75
C VAL A 175 -1.55 14.61 9.89
N VAL A 176 -2.05 15.62 9.17
CA VAL A 176 -1.20 16.51 8.37
C VAL A 176 -0.29 17.35 9.25
N ALA A 177 -0.80 17.93 10.34
CA ALA A 177 0.03 18.72 11.25
C ALA A 177 1.14 17.88 11.90
N LEU A 178 0.86 16.63 12.24
CA LEU A 178 1.86 15.69 12.75
C LEU A 178 2.95 15.42 11.70
N ALA A 179 2.53 15.12 10.46
CA ALA A 179 3.45 14.87 9.35
C ALA A 179 4.36 16.08 9.07
N GLU A 180 3.81 17.30 9.04
CA GLU A 180 4.57 18.54 8.85
C GLU A 180 5.56 18.78 9.99
N SER A 181 5.15 18.56 11.24
CA SER A 181 6.04 18.71 12.39
C SER A 181 7.21 17.74 12.36
N GLN A 182 6.99 16.51 11.89
CA GLN A 182 8.02 15.49 11.79
C GLN A 182 8.98 15.79 10.63
N ALA A 183 8.46 16.23 9.49
CA ALA A 183 9.28 16.67 8.37
C ALA A 183 10.16 17.88 8.74
N ALA A 184 9.61 18.85 9.48
CA ALA A 184 10.38 19.98 10.00
C ALA A 184 11.50 19.55 10.96
N ALA A 185 11.23 18.58 11.84
CA ALA A 185 12.23 18.03 12.74
C ALA A 185 13.35 17.30 11.99
N ALA A 186 13.01 16.49 10.98
CA ALA A 186 13.97 15.78 10.14
C ALA A 186 14.86 16.76 9.35
N ALA A 187 14.28 17.82 8.76
CA ALA A 187 15.05 18.84 8.06
C ALA A 187 16.04 19.57 8.98
N ALA A 188 15.60 19.95 10.18
CA ALA A 188 16.47 20.60 11.16
C ALA A 188 17.61 19.69 11.64
N GLN A 189 17.38 18.38 11.75
CA GLN A 189 18.42 17.40 12.06
C GLN A 189 19.44 17.28 10.92
N ALA A 190 18.99 17.19 9.68
CA ALA A 190 19.86 17.12 8.51
C ALA A 190 20.74 18.38 8.37
N GLU A 191 20.19 19.58 8.60
CA GLU A 191 20.95 20.84 8.60
C GLU A 191 22.03 20.86 9.70
N ALA A 192 21.71 20.41 10.91
CA ALA A 192 22.68 20.34 12.01
C ALA A 192 23.82 19.33 11.75
N GLU A 193 23.52 18.22 11.06
CA GLU A 193 24.52 17.23 10.66
C GLU A 193 25.44 17.73 9.54
N GLU A 194 24.91 18.43 8.55
CA GLU A 194 25.68 19.11 7.48
C GLU A 194 26.62 20.18 8.06
N GLU A 195 26.14 21.03 8.96
CA GLU A 195 26.98 22.02 9.66
C GLU A 195 28.07 21.34 10.51
N GLY A 196 27.75 20.22 11.17
CA GLY A 196 28.71 19.40 11.90
C GLY A 196 29.79 18.77 11.00
N LYS A 197 29.42 18.28 9.81
CA LYS A 197 30.35 17.73 8.80
C LYS A 197 31.25 18.83 8.21
N HIS A 198 30.71 20.02 7.95
CA HIS A 198 31.48 21.17 7.46
C HIS A 198 32.44 21.73 8.52
N ALA A 199 32.05 21.78 9.78
CA ALA A 199 32.93 22.18 10.88
C ALA A 199 34.09 21.18 11.09
N ARG A 200 33.82 19.87 10.97
CA ARG A 200 34.84 18.81 11.08
C ARG A 200 35.82 18.81 9.89
N THR A 201 35.33 18.96 8.67
CA THR A 201 36.20 19.08 7.47
C THR A 201 37.06 20.35 7.51
N ALA A 202 36.53 21.47 8.02
CA ALA A 202 37.30 22.68 8.25
C ALA A 202 38.38 22.53 9.35
N ALA A 203 38.09 21.77 10.41
CA ALA A 203 39.06 21.47 11.49
C ALA A 203 40.19 20.52 11.03
N LEU A 204 39.87 19.51 10.21
CA LEU A 204 40.84 18.61 9.56
C LEU A 204 41.74 19.37 8.57
N ALA A 205 41.20 20.34 7.83
CA ALA A 205 41.97 21.19 6.92
C ALA A 205 42.92 22.18 7.63
N GLN A 206 42.70 22.47 8.92
CA GLN A 206 43.55 23.35 9.74
C GLN A 206 44.64 22.60 10.52
N GLY A 207 44.86 21.31 10.27
CA GLY A 207 46.03 20.56 10.77
C GLY A 207 46.03 20.31 12.28
N ASN A 208 44.86 20.21 12.90
CA ASN A 208 44.76 19.87 14.33
C ASN A 208 44.52 18.36 14.49
N GLU A 209 45.60 17.56 14.42
CA GLU A 209 45.59 16.08 14.52
C GLU A 209 45.30 15.53 15.94
N GLY A 210 44.56 16.28 16.78
CA GLY A 210 44.46 16.01 18.22
C GLY A 210 43.12 15.50 18.76
N ALA A 211 42.11 15.25 17.93
CA ALA A 211 40.79 14.84 18.43
C ALA A 211 40.11 13.84 17.49
N ALA A 212 40.76 12.71 17.29
CA ALA A 212 40.08 11.47 16.90
C ALA A 212 39.96 10.65 18.19
N GLU A 213 38.74 10.50 18.71
CA GLU A 213 38.27 9.43 19.60
C GLU A 213 36.98 9.93 20.26
N ASP A 214 35.89 9.78 19.51
CA ASP A 214 34.53 9.50 19.99
C ASP A 214 33.67 9.57 18.72
N GLU A 215 33.65 8.46 17.99
CA GLU A 215 32.67 8.25 16.92
C GLU A 215 31.28 8.25 17.58
N PRO A 216 30.44 9.27 17.34
CA PRO A 216 29.03 9.07 17.59
C PRO A 216 28.58 8.03 16.58
N GLU A 217 27.92 6.96 17.02
CA GLU A 217 27.16 6.06 16.15
C GLU A 217 26.34 6.94 15.20
N VAL A 218 26.80 7.05 13.95
CA VAL A 218 25.99 7.57 12.86
C VAL A 218 24.81 6.60 12.82
N ALA A 219 23.58 7.09 12.91
CA ALA A 219 22.43 6.26 12.61
C ALA A 219 22.67 5.70 11.20
N ASP A 220 22.95 4.40 11.15
CA ASP A 220 23.42 3.68 9.97
C ASP A 220 22.28 3.58 8.95
N ASP A 221 22.03 4.68 8.24
CA ASP A 221 21.18 4.68 7.06
C ASP A 221 21.95 3.93 5.97
N ARG A 222 21.47 2.72 5.65
CA ARG A 222 22.11 1.75 4.76
C ARG A 222 22.67 2.41 3.49
N GLY A 223 23.91 2.09 3.18
CA GLY A 223 24.58 2.60 1.98
C GLY A 223 24.04 1.97 0.70
N PHE A 224 24.39 2.57 -0.45
CA PHE A 224 24.03 2.05 -1.77
C PHE A 224 24.40 0.56 -1.97
N PHE A 225 25.58 0.16 -1.52
CA PHE A 225 26.07 -1.20 -1.69
C PHE A 225 25.38 -2.21 -0.78
N GLU A 226 25.11 -1.84 0.47
CA GLU A 226 24.37 -2.68 1.42
C GLU A 226 22.92 -2.89 0.95
N ALA A 227 22.27 -1.82 0.49
CA ALA A 227 20.93 -1.89 -0.07
C ALA A 227 20.86 -2.78 -1.33
N LEU A 228 21.92 -2.83 -2.15
CA LEU A 228 22.01 -3.75 -3.28
C LEU A 228 22.20 -5.21 -2.85
N GLU A 229 23.06 -5.47 -1.85
CA GLU A 229 23.29 -6.82 -1.32
C GLU A 229 22.03 -7.41 -0.67
N ASP A 230 21.30 -6.59 0.09
CA ASP A 230 20.00 -6.95 0.67
C ASP A 230 18.99 -7.33 -0.43
N LEU A 231 18.91 -6.51 -1.49
CA LEU A 231 18.01 -6.76 -2.60
C LEU A 231 18.38 -8.05 -3.34
N GLU A 232 19.66 -8.31 -3.60
CA GLU A 232 20.11 -9.55 -4.24
C GLU A 232 19.63 -10.77 -3.45
N THR A 233 19.83 -10.76 -2.13
CA THR A 233 19.35 -11.81 -1.23
C THR A 233 17.82 -11.95 -1.27
N ASP A 234 17.10 -10.83 -1.24
CA ASP A 234 15.64 -10.84 -1.29
C ASP A 234 15.09 -11.37 -2.62
N PHE A 235 15.76 -11.08 -3.75
CA PHE A 235 15.39 -11.62 -5.06
C PHE A 235 15.62 -13.14 -5.17
N GLU A 236 16.69 -13.66 -4.56
CA GLU A 236 16.91 -15.11 -4.48
C GLU A 236 15.79 -15.80 -3.70
N GLU A 237 15.41 -15.24 -2.54
CA GLU A 237 14.30 -15.77 -1.74
C GLU A 237 12.96 -15.68 -2.50
N LEU A 238 12.69 -14.57 -3.18
CA LEU A 238 11.49 -14.40 -4.01
C LEU A 238 11.43 -15.46 -5.11
N THR A 239 12.57 -15.75 -5.75
CA THR A 239 12.68 -16.77 -6.80
C THR A 239 12.35 -18.16 -6.24
N GLY A 240 12.91 -18.52 -5.08
CA GLY A 240 12.61 -19.80 -4.41
C GLY A 240 11.12 -19.93 -4.02
N LEU A 241 10.49 -18.83 -3.60
CA LEU A 241 9.06 -18.81 -3.33
C LEU A 241 8.22 -18.96 -4.61
N ALA A 242 8.63 -18.33 -5.71
CA ALA A 242 7.97 -18.46 -7.01
C ALA A 242 8.03 -19.90 -7.55
N ASP A 243 9.17 -20.57 -7.43
CA ASP A 243 9.31 -21.99 -7.78
C ASP A 243 8.38 -22.88 -6.95
N LYS A 244 8.29 -22.62 -5.64
CA LYS A 244 7.35 -23.32 -4.76
C LYS A 244 5.91 -23.07 -5.17
N MET A 245 5.53 -21.84 -5.50
CA MET A 245 4.20 -21.49 -5.98
C MET A 245 3.85 -22.25 -7.27
N SER A 246 4.77 -22.28 -8.24
CA SER A 246 4.60 -23.01 -9.51
C SER A 246 4.37 -24.51 -9.30
N GLY A 247 5.14 -25.13 -8.40
CA GLY A 247 4.94 -26.55 -8.03
C GLY A 247 3.58 -26.83 -7.39
N LEU A 248 3.11 -25.94 -6.50
CA LEU A 248 1.81 -26.06 -5.87
C LEU A 248 0.66 -25.87 -6.87
N MET A 249 0.77 -24.89 -7.76
CA MET A 249 -0.23 -24.63 -8.81
C MET A 249 -0.45 -25.83 -9.71
N THR A 250 0.62 -26.53 -10.08
CA THR A 250 0.55 -27.76 -10.89
C THR A 250 -0.23 -28.87 -10.18
N THR A 251 -0.13 -28.93 -8.84
CA THR A 251 -0.77 -29.96 -8.02
C THR A 251 -2.28 -29.71 -7.84
N VAL A 252 -2.70 -28.44 -7.73
CA VAL A 252 -4.08 -28.06 -7.38
C VAL A 252 -5.02 -27.95 -8.59
N VAL A 253 -4.51 -27.57 -9.76
CA VAL A 253 -5.32 -27.39 -10.97
C VAL A 253 -5.99 -28.70 -11.42
N LEU A 254 -5.34 -29.85 -11.19
CA LEU A 254 -5.83 -31.16 -11.62
C LEU A 254 -7.08 -31.63 -10.84
N PRO A 255 -7.09 -31.66 -9.49
CA PRO A 255 -8.28 -32.00 -8.71
C PRO A 255 -9.49 -31.11 -8.99
N MET A 256 -9.30 -29.80 -9.18
CA MET A 256 -10.41 -28.85 -9.37
C MET A 256 -11.19 -29.09 -10.67
N LYS A 257 -10.53 -29.53 -11.76
CA LYS A 257 -11.20 -29.83 -13.04
C LYS A 257 -12.07 -31.10 -13.01
N THR A 258 -11.91 -31.96 -12.00
CA THR A 258 -12.54 -33.29 -11.97
C THR A 258 -13.86 -33.35 -11.20
N VAL A 259 -14.30 -32.23 -10.62
CA VAL A 259 -15.48 -32.19 -9.75
C VAL A 259 -16.73 -31.92 -10.56
N ASP A 260 -17.35 -33.01 -11.03
CA ASP A 260 -18.65 -32.95 -11.69
C ASP A 260 -19.78 -32.81 -10.64
N PHE A 261 -20.24 -31.57 -10.45
CA PHE A 261 -21.38 -31.22 -9.61
C PHE A 261 -22.74 -31.50 -10.27
N GLU A 262 -22.78 -31.83 -11.57
CA GLU A 262 -24.01 -32.06 -12.33
C GLU A 262 -24.48 -33.52 -12.25
N SER A 263 -23.63 -34.44 -11.76
CA SER A 263 -24.00 -35.85 -11.66
C SER A 263 -25.10 -36.14 -10.62
N THR A 264 -26.20 -36.74 -11.10
CA THR A 264 -27.37 -37.22 -10.35
C THR A 264 -26.97 -38.11 -9.15
N SER A 265 -26.69 -37.50 -8.01
CA SER A 265 -26.37 -38.18 -6.77
C SER A 265 -27.27 -37.65 -5.65
N SER A 266 -27.69 -38.54 -4.74
CA SER A 266 -28.52 -38.13 -3.61
C SER A 266 -27.81 -37.05 -2.78
N ALA A 267 -28.55 -36.12 -2.16
CA ALA A 267 -27.97 -35.04 -1.36
C ALA A 267 -26.95 -35.52 -0.31
N LYS A 268 -27.16 -36.73 0.25
CA LYS A 268 -26.24 -37.36 1.20
C LYS A 268 -24.92 -37.78 0.56
N GLN A 269 -24.95 -38.36 -0.64
CA GLN A 269 -23.75 -38.75 -1.37
C GLN A 269 -22.97 -37.54 -1.89
N MET A 270 -23.69 -36.51 -2.36
CA MET A 270 -23.09 -35.26 -2.80
C MET A 270 -22.36 -34.56 -1.64
N ASN A 271 -22.98 -34.46 -0.46
CA ASN A 271 -22.35 -33.91 0.73
C ASN A 271 -21.09 -34.69 1.16
N ALA A 272 -21.12 -36.04 1.08
CA ALA A 272 -19.96 -36.86 1.40
C ALA A 272 -18.80 -36.65 0.42
N LYS A 273 -19.09 -36.54 -0.89
CA LYS A 273 -18.08 -36.22 -1.92
C LYS A 273 -17.47 -34.85 -1.69
N ILE A 274 -18.29 -33.84 -1.43
CA ILE A 274 -17.84 -32.47 -1.14
C ILE A 274 -16.97 -32.43 0.12
N ALA A 275 -17.37 -33.11 1.18
CA ALA A 275 -16.57 -33.17 2.41
C ALA A 275 -15.21 -33.85 2.20
N HIS A 276 -15.18 -34.92 1.39
CA HIS A 276 -13.93 -35.60 1.04
C HIS A 276 -12.99 -34.70 0.24
N LEU A 277 -13.52 -34.04 -0.79
CA LEU A 277 -12.77 -33.08 -1.61
C LEU A 277 -12.26 -31.91 -0.77
N ALA A 278 -13.10 -31.30 0.06
CA ALA A 278 -12.71 -30.20 0.95
C ALA A 278 -11.53 -30.62 1.86
N LYS A 279 -11.56 -31.84 2.39
CA LYS A 279 -10.47 -32.39 3.21
C LYS A 279 -9.19 -32.60 2.39
N GLN A 280 -9.30 -33.06 1.15
CA GLN A 280 -8.15 -33.23 0.26
C GLN A 280 -7.53 -31.88 -0.15
N MET A 281 -8.35 -30.86 -0.37
CA MET A 281 -7.90 -29.53 -0.78
C MET A 281 -7.32 -28.68 0.35
N THR A 282 -7.65 -28.98 1.61
CA THR A 282 -7.23 -28.14 2.75
C THR A 282 -5.70 -27.98 2.86
N PRO A 283 -4.87 -29.03 2.77
CA PRO A 283 -3.41 -28.89 2.87
C PRO A 283 -2.84 -28.02 1.74
N ASP A 284 -3.21 -28.29 0.50
CA ASP A 284 -2.69 -27.56 -0.67
C ASP A 284 -3.17 -26.11 -0.66
N SER A 285 -4.42 -25.89 -0.26
CA SER A 285 -5.00 -24.56 -0.12
C SER A 285 -4.25 -23.73 0.92
N ARG A 286 -3.89 -24.32 2.07
CA ARG A 286 -3.06 -23.65 3.07
C ARG A 286 -1.66 -23.36 2.56
N ALA A 287 -1.03 -24.32 1.90
CA ALA A 287 0.31 -24.15 1.34
C ALA A 287 0.36 -23.03 0.28
N LEU A 288 -0.64 -22.96 -0.61
CA LEU A 288 -0.79 -21.86 -1.57
C LEU A 288 -1.07 -20.53 -0.87
N GLY A 289 -1.96 -20.55 0.14
CA GLY A 289 -2.25 -19.40 1.00
C GLY A 289 -1.00 -18.78 1.62
N GLU A 290 -0.21 -19.61 2.29
CA GLU A 290 1.04 -19.23 2.95
C GLU A 290 2.11 -18.78 1.95
N THR A 291 2.28 -19.50 0.86
CA THR A 291 3.30 -19.17 -0.16
C THR A 291 2.96 -17.86 -0.88
N GLY A 292 1.70 -17.64 -1.24
CA GLY A 292 1.26 -16.39 -1.88
C GLY A 292 1.44 -15.18 -0.97
N ARG A 293 1.16 -15.31 0.33
CA ARG A 293 1.45 -14.24 1.31
C ARG A 293 2.95 -14.02 1.50
N ALA A 294 3.75 -15.08 1.57
CA ALA A 294 5.19 -14.94 1.67
C ALA A 294 5.80 -14.22 0.46
N ILE A 295 5.30 -14.50 -0.76
CA ILE A 295 5.68 -13.78 -1.98
C ILE A 295 5.33 -12.30 -1.84
N ARG A 296 4.09 -11.97 -1.48
CA ARG A 296 3.67 -10.58 -1.25
C ARG A 296 4.53 -9.86 -0.22
N ASP A 297 4.76 -10.47 0.94
CA ASP A 297 5.53 -9.86 2.02
C ASP A 297 6.98 -9.60 1.57
N LYS A 298 7.59 -10.55 0.85
CA LYS A 298 8.94 -10.38 0.27
C LYS A 298 8.96 -9.32 -0.83
N THR A 299 7.97 -9.29 -1.71
CA THR A 299 7.81 -8.25 -2.73
C THR A 299 7.67 -6.86 -2.11
N ASN A 300 6.92 -6.72 -1.01
CA ASN A 300 6.81 -5.44 -0.30
C ASN A 300 8.16 -4.99 0.29
N THR A 301 8.96 -5.92 0.84
CA THR A 301 10.32 -5.63 1.30
C THR A 301 11.21 -5.16 0.14
N ILE A 302 11.19 -5.86 -0.99
CA ILE A 302 11.95 -5.50 -2.19
C ILE A 302 11.50 -4.13 -2.72
N ASP A 303 10.19 -3.85 -2.77
CA ASP A 303 9.66 -2.57 -3.24
C ASP A 303 10.14 -1.41 -2.36
N VAL A 304 10.19 -1.60 -1.04
CA VAL A 304 10.78 -0.63 -0.11
C VAL A 304 12.28 -0.43 -0.37
N GLY A 305 13.04 -1.51 -0.58
CA GLY A 305 14.46 -1.44 -0.90
C GLY A 305 14.75 -0.75 -2.24
N ILE A 306 13.96 -1.03 -3.27
CA ILE A 306 14.04 -0.36 -4.57
C ILE A 306 13.77 1.15 -4.42
N ARG A 307 12.74 1.54 -3.66
CA ARG A 307 12.44 2.96 -3.41
C ARG A 307 13.57 3.66 -2.66
N HIS A 308 14.22 2.96 -1.74
CA HIS A 308 15.40 3.46 -1.06
C HIS A 308 16.57 3.69 -2.03
N LEU A 309 16.88 2.74 -2.93
CA LEU A 309 17.88 2.94 -3.99
C LEU A 309 17.55 4.11 -4.92
N VAL A 310 16.28 4.24 -5.31
CA VAL A 310 15.80 5.37 -6.13
C VAL A 310 16.04 6.70 -5.43
N ARG A 311 15.82 6.78 -4.11
CA ARG A 311 16.10 7.98 -3.30
C ARG A 311 17.60 8.31 -3.28
N ILE A 312 18.45 7.31 -3.09
CA ILE A 312 19.91 7.48 -3.14
C ILE A 312 20.32 8.01 -4.51
N ALA A 313 19.81 7.43 -5.59
CA ALA A 313 20.09 7.87 -6.96
C ALA A 313 19.61 9.30 -7.24
N LYS A 314 18.41 9.68 -6.79
CA LYS A 314 17.90 11.06 -6.93
C LYS A 314 18.75 12.09 -6.17
N SER A 315 19.33 11.68 -5.04
CA SER A 315 20.21 12.52 -4.23
C SER A 315 21.64 12.59 -4.77
N ASN A 316 22.07 11.57 -5.54
CA ASN A 316 23.43 11.43 -6.06
C ASN A 316 23.40 11.31 -7.59
N GLN A 317 23.52 12.44 -8.28
CA GLN A 317 23.61 12.47 -9.75
C GLN A 317 24.87 11.74 -10.26
N GLY A 318 24.83 11.27 -11.50
CA GLY A 318 25.98 10.62 -12.16
C GLY A 318 25.95 9.10 -12.09
N THR A 319 27.10 8.47 -11.83
CA THR A 319 27.29 7.00 -11.97
C THR A 319 26.37 6.15 -11.11
N ILE A 320 25.96 6.63 -9.93
CA ILE A 320 25.01 5.94 -9.05
C ILE A 320 23.63 5.89 -9.70
N ALA A 321 23.15 7.02 -10.22
CA ALA A 321 21.85 7.09 -10.90
C ALA A 321 21.81 6.22 -12.16
N ASP A 322 22.91 6.18 -12.94
CA ASP A 322 23.03 5.29 -14.11
C ASP A 322 23.02 3.81 -13.71
N GLY A 323 23.70 3.46 -12.61
CA GLY A 323 23.71 2.10 -12.06
C GLY A 323 22.31 1.63 -11.62
N VAL A 324 21.58 2.47 -10.88
CA VAL A 324 20.19 2.17 -10.47
C VAL A 324 19.27 2.06 -11.68
N ARG A 325 19.43 2.92 -12.70
CA ARG A 325 18.64 2.83 -13.92
C ARG A 325 18.85 1.50 -14.64
N GLY A 326 20.11 1.08 -14.82
CA GLY A 326 20.42 -0.21 -15.44
C GLY A 326 19.91 -1.41 -14.65
N PHE A 327 19.96 -1.35 -13.32
CA PHE A 327 19.36 -2.36 -12.45
C PHE A 327 17.83 -2.46 -12.66
N LEU A 328 17.12 -1.33 -12.66
CA LEU A 328 15.67 -1.29 -12.87
C LEU A 328 15.25 -1.78 -14.26
N GLU A 329 16.00 -1.43 -15.31
CA GLU A 329 15.77 -1.94 -16.66
C GLU A 329 15.97 -3.46 -16.74
N GLY A 330 17.00 -3.98 -16.06
CA GLY A 330 17.26 -5.42 -15.95
C GLY A 330 16.12 -6.15 -15.23
N ALA A 331 15.66 -5.61 -14.11
CA ALA A 331 14.52 -6.14 -13.35
C ALA A 331 13.25 -6.16 -14.21
N GLN A 332 12.89 -5.03 -14.83
CA GLN A 332 11.70 -4.91 -15.69
C GLN A 332 11.74 -5.93 -16.85
N THR A 333 12.89 -6.11 -17.48
CA THR A 333 13.08 -7.07 -18.58
C THR A 333 12.90 -8.51 -18.11
N SER A 334 13.50 -8.88 -16.98
CA SER A 334 13.41 -10.22 -16.40
C SER A 334 11.95 -10.57 -16.03
N LEU A 335 11.18 -9.57 -15.60
CA LEU A 335 9.84 -9.74 -15.05
C LEU A 335 8.72 -9.58 -16.09
N ALA A 336 9.01 -9.18 -17.33
CA ALA A 336 8.02 -8.95 -18.38
C ALA A 336 7.10 -10.15 -18.66
N GLY A 337 7.61 -11.38 -18.49
CA GLY A 337 6.86 -12.63 -18.70
C GLY A 337 5.82 -12.96 -17.61
N THR A 338 5.76 -12.21 -16.52
CA THR A 338 4.86 -12.51 -15.38
C THR A 338 3.40 -12.09 -15.61
N THR A 339 3.11 -11.33 -16.66
CA THR A 339 1.75 -10.88 -17.00
C THR A 339 0.80 -12.06 -17.27
N GLU A 340 1.27 -13.09 -17.98
CA GLU A 340 0.47 -14.29 -18.26
C GLU A 340 0.09 -15.04 -16.98
N VAL A 341 0.90 -14.91 -15.92
CA VAL A 341 0.63 -15.55 -14.63
C VAL A 341 -0.56 -14.88 -13.94
N LEU A 342 -0.72 -13.55 -14.04
CA LEU A 342 -1.89 -12.85 -13.49
C LEU A 342 -3.19 -13.36 -14.11
N GLU A 343 -3.25 -13.53 -15.43
CA GLU A 343 -4.44 -14.04 -16.11
C GLU A 343 -4.78 -15.46 -15.66
N GLN A 344 -3.78 -16.30 -15.44
CA GLN A 344 -3.98 -17.66 -14.92
C GLN A 344 -4.53 -17.66 -13.49
N MET A 345 -4.05 -16.75 -12.64
CA MET A 345 -4.51 -16.60 -11.26
C MET A 345 -5.97 -16.13 -11.19
N ASP A 346 -6.34 -15.15 -12.01
CA ASP A 346 -7.73 -14.67 -12.13
C ASP A 346 -8.65 -15.77 -12.66
N GLY A 347 -8.18 -16.56 -13.63
CA GLY A 347 -8.88 -17.74 -14.13
C GLY A 347 -9.10 -18.80 -13.05
N LEU A 348 -8.09 -19.04 -12.19
CA LEU A 348 -8.21 -19.98 -11.08
C LEU A 348 -9.24 -19.50 -10.04
N LEU A 349 -9.19 -18.22 -9.63
CA LEU A 349 -10.18 -17.63 -8.73
C LEU A 349 -11.61 -17.78 -9.27
N THR A 350 -11.78 -17.49 -10.57
CA THR A 350 -13.09 -17.65 -11.25
C THR A 350 -13.57 -19.10 -11.22
N SER A 351 -12.66 -20.07 -11.42
CA SER A 351 -13.01 -21.50 -11.41
C SER A 351 -13.40 -22.03 -10.03
N MET A 352 -12.95 -21.38 -8.95
CA MET A 352 -13.28 -21.76 -7.57
C MET A 352 -14.68 -21.31 -7.13
N ALA A 353 -15.17 -20.19 -7.69
CA ALA A 353 -16.38 -19.52 -7.24
C ALA A 353 -17.64 -20.41 -7.21
N PRO A 354 -17.91 -21.30 -8.20
CA PRO A 354 -19.09 -22.18 -8.14
C PRO A 354 -19.04 -23.17 -6.98
N ALA A 355 -17.87 -23.78 -6.72
CA ALA A 355 -17.68 -24.73 -5.63
C ALA A 355 -17.83 -24.04 -4.26
N GLU A 356 -17.33 -22.82 -4.14
CA GLU A 356 -17.51 -21.96 -2.99
C GLU A 356 -18.98 -21.58 -2.78
N ALA A 357 -19.72 -21.19 -3.82
CA ALA A 357 -21.14 -20.87 -3.70
C ALA A 357 -21.97 -22.07 -3.21
N ALA A 358 -21.66 -23.27 -3.72
CA ALA A 358 -22.40 -24.49 -3.44
C ALA A 358 -22.22 -25.04 -2.01
N SER A 359 -21.09 -24.79 -1.34
CA SER A 359 -20.77 -25.45 -0.06
C SER A 359 -19.94 -24.61 0.92
N SER A 360 -20.42 -24.49 2.15
CA SER A 360 -19.65 -23.87 3.24
C SER A 360 -18.36 -24.63 3.58
N LEU A 361 -18.33 -25.95 3.41
CA LEU A 361 -17.12 -26.74 3.60
C LEU A 361 -16.05 -26.40 2.55
N MET A 362 -16.46 -26.26 1.28
CA MET A 362 -15.54 -25.84 0.23
C MET A 362 -15.07 -24.41 0.44
N ARG A 363 -15.97 -23.47 0.80
CA ARG A 363 -15.56 -22.10 1.16
C ARG A 363 -14.48 -22.08 2.23
N ASN A 364 -14.68 -22.84 3.30
CA ASN A 364 -13.71 -22.87 4.39
C ASN A 364 -12.38 -23.53 3.97
N ALA A 365 -12.44 -24.59 3.15
CA ALA A 365 -11.25 -25.28 2.65
C ALA A 365 -10.45 -24.44 1.64
N LEU A 366 -11.13 -23.68 0.78
CA LEU A 366 -10.54 -22.90 -0.32
C LEU A 366 -10.17 -21.46 0.08
N LYS A 367 -10.70 -20.94 1.20
CA LYS A 367 -10.41 -19.58 1.69
C LYS A 367 -8.90 -19.26 1.76
N PRO A 368 -8.03 -20.12 2.32
CA PRO A 368 -6.58 -19.85 2.35
C PRO A 368 -5.99 -19.68 0.95
N MET A 369 -6.31 -20.58 0.01
CA MET A 369 -5.88 -20.50 -1.38
C MET A 369 -6.33 -19.21 -2.05
N ARG A 370 -7.62 -18.88 -1.94
CA ARG A 370 -8.17 -17.64 -2.52
C ARG A 370 -7.39 -16.42 -2.04
N SER A 371 -7.11 -16.36 -0.74
CA SER A 371 -6.33 -15.26 -0.17
C SER A 371 -4.87 -15.27 -0.63
N GLY A 372 -4.26 -16.44 -0.78
CA GLY A 372 -2.89 -16.57 -1.31
C GLY A 372 -2.78 -16.14 -2.76
N ILE A 373 -3.76 -16.50 -3.59
CA ILE A 373 -3.80 -16.09 -5.00
C ILE A 373 -3.97 -14.57 -5.10
N VAL A 374 -4.86 -13.96 -4.31
CA VAL A 374 -4.99 -12.49 -4.27
C VAL A 374 -3.68 -11.83 -3.83
N ALA A 375 -3.04 -12.33 -2.76
CA ALA A 375 -1.75 -11.82 -2.30
C ALA A 375 -0.65 -11.93 -3.37
N PHE A 376 -0.60 -13.06 -4.09
CA PHE A 376 0.32 -13.25 -5.21
C PHE A 376 0.03 -12.28 -6.36
N SER A 377 -1.23 -12.11 -6.76
CA SER A 377 -1.60 -11.17 -7.81
C SER A 377 -1.25 -9.73 -7.44
N ASP A 378 -1.47 -9.33 -6.18
CA ASP A 378 -1.03 -8.03 -5.65
C ASP A 378 0.49 -7.87 -5.78
N ALA A 379 1.26 -8.90 -5.41
CA ALA A 379 2.71 -8.89 -5.51
C ALA A 379 3.17 -8.69 -6.96
N VAL A 380 2.62 -9.44 -7.91
CA VAL A 380 2.98 -9.31 -9.34
C VAL A 380 2.64 -7.92 -9.88
N ARG A 381 1.54 -7.31 -9.44
CA ARG A 381 1.21 -5.92 -9.83
C ARG A 381 2.23 -4.91 -9.30
N VAL A 382 2.73 -5.09 -8.07
CA VAL A 382 3.82 -4.26 -7.52
C VAL A 382 5.10 -4.45 -8.33
N ILE A 383 5.46 -5.71 -8.63
CA ILE A 383 6.63 -6.08 -9.43
C ILE A 383 6.61 -5.40 -10.81
N HIS A 384 5.46 -5.35 -11.48
CA HIS A 384 5.32 -4.70 -12.79
C HIS A 384 5.58 -3.18 -12.76
N LYS A 385 5.62 -2.55 -11.58
CA LYS A 385 5.94 -1.13 -11.40
C LYS A 385 7.44 -0.90 -11.17
N TRP A 386 8.25 -1.95 -11.05
CA TRP A 386 9.70 -1.85 -10.96
C TRP A 386 10.27 -1.60 -12.34
N GLY A 387 10.53 -0.33 -12.63
CA GLY A 387 11.07 0.11 -13.91
C GLY A 387 11.80 1.44 -13.79
N PRO A 388 12.52 1.85 -14.85
CA PRO A 388 13.30 3.09 -14.84
C PRO A 388 12.44 4.33 -14.64
N GLU A 389 11.12 4.24 -14.86
CA GLU A 389 10.17 5.34 -14.63
C GLU A 389 10.13 5.79 -13.15
N LEU A 390 10.62 4.97 -12.21
CA LEU A 390 10.74 5.35 -10.80
C LEU A 390 11.79 6.46 -10.57
N LEU A 391 12.76 6.60 -11.48
CA LEU A 391 13.80 7.63 -11.43
C LEU A 391 13.36 8.96 -12.02
N ASP A 392 12.31 8.95 -12.84
CA ASP A 392 11.69 10.16 -13.39
C ASP A 392 10.91 10.91 -12.30
#